data_AF-E2BKE7-F1
#
_entry.id   AF-E2BKE7-F1
#
_cell.length_a   1.000
_cell.length_b   1.000
_cell.length_c   1.000
_cell.angle_alpha   90.00
_cell.angle_beta   90.00
_cell.angle_gamma   90.00
#
_symmetry.space_group_name_H-M   'P 1'
#
loop_
_entity.id
_entity.type
_entity.pdbx_description
1 polymer ?
#
loop_
_entity_poly.entity_id
_entity_poly.type
_entity_poly.pdbx_seq_one_letter_code
_entity_poly.pdbx_strand_id
1 'polypeptide(L)'
;MSLALKYFKKTPIYVVESHDEVLPFIYRCLGSKHLPFQDNTFIHLDSHPDMVIPPAMPADTVWDKFRLFSELSIENWILPAVYAGHFKYLIWVKPPWANQMLDGVQTFLIGKHKDSGLIR
;
A
#
# COMPACT_ATOMS: atom_id res chain seq x y z
N MET A 1 -3.73 14.42 -21.07
CA MET A 1 -4.05 15.58 -20.20
C MET A 1 -3.91 15.13 -18.75
N SER A 2 -2.92 15.67 -18.01
CA SER A 2 -2.88 15.50 -16.56
C SER A 2 -4.03 16.30 -15.96
N LEU A 3 -4.96 15.63 -15.29
CA LEU A 3 -6.03 16.31 -14.55
C LEU A 3 -5.41 16.92 -13.30
N ALA A 4 -5.67 18.21 -13.07
CA ALA A 4 -5.15 18.92 -11.90
C ALA A 4 -5.60 18.26 -10.59
N LEU A 5 -4.66 18.11 -9.65
CA LEU A 5 -4.95 17.63 -8.30
C LEU A 5 -5.75 18.66 -7.50
N LYS A 6 -6.58 18.16 -6.61
CA LYS A 6 -7.30 18.93 -5.60
C LYS A 6 -6.50 18.94 -4.30
N TYR A 7 -6.70 19.97 -3.50
CA TYR A 7 -6.08 20.09 -2.18
C TYR A 7 -7.13 20.29 -1.11
N PHE A 8 -6.92 19.64 0.03
CA PHE A 8 -7.70 19.93 1.22
C PHE A 8 -7.28 21.29 1.80
N LYS A 9 -8.21 21.99 2.45
CA LYS A 9 -7.90 23.23 3.19
C LYS A 9 -6.99 23.00 4.40
N LYS A 10 -6.99 21.77 4.92
CA LYS A 10 -6.17 21.30 6.06
C LYS A 10 -5.75 19.85 5.79
N THR A 11 -4.67 19.40 6.40
CA THR A 11 -4.24 18.00 6.30
C THR A 11 -5.35 17.06 6.80
N PRO A 12 -5.83 16.10 5.98
CA PRO A 12 -6.83 15.14 6.41
C PRO A 12 -6.22 14.19 7.45
N ILE A 13 -7.02 13.84 8.46
CA ILE A 13 -6.64 12.90 9.52
C ILE A 13 -7.71 11.81 9.56
N TYR A 14 -7.27 10.56 9.53
CA TYR A 14 -8.13 9.39 9.62
C TYR A 14 -7.66 8.54 10.80
N VAL A 15 -8.61 8.03 11.57
CA VAL A 15 -8.37 7.10 12.67
C VAL A 15 -9.04 5.79 12.26
N VAL A 16 -8.28 4.71 12.31
CA VAL A 16 -8.70 3.36 11.92
C VAL A 16 -8.37 2.40 13.06
N GLU A 17 -9.05 1.25 13.10
CA GLU A 17 -8.77 0.24 14.13
C GLU A 17 -7.57 -0.61 13.68
N SER A 18 -7.66 -1.18 12.47
CA SER A 18 -6.63 -2.02 11.88
C SER A 18 -5.84 -1.27 10.81
N HIS A 19 -4.58 -1.63 10.59
CA HIS A 19 -3.70 -0.90 9.66
C HIS A 19 -4.21 -0.91 8.22
N ASP A 20 -4.76 -2.04 7.75
CA ASP A 20 -5.29 -2.22 6.40
C ASP A 20 -6.56 -1.39 6.12
N GLU A 21 -7.32 -1.04 7.16
CA GLU A 21 -8.53 -0.20 7.07
C GLU A 21 -8.23 1.25 6.62
N VAL A 22 -6.95 1.63 6.49
CA VAL A 22 -6.56 2.91 5.88
C VAL A 22 -6.80 2.94 4.36
N LEU A 23 -6.81 1.77 3.70
CA LEU A 23 -6.84 1.66 2.24
C LEU A 23 -8.09 2.30 1.59
N PRO A 24 -9.31 2.17 2.14
CA PRO A 24 -10.48 2.90 1.65
C PRO A 24 -10.31 4.43 1.63
N PHE A 25 -9.61 5.01 2.61
CA PHE A 25 -9.38 6.46 2.68
C PHE A 25 -8.36 6.92 1.64
N ILE A 26 -7.31 6.12 1.41
CA ILE A 26 -6.38 6.33 0.30
C ILE A 26 -7.13 6.27 -1.02
N TYR A 27 -7.93 5.22 -1.25
CA TYR A 27 -8.71 5.05 -2.49
C TYR A 27 -9.68 6.20 -2.72
N ARG A 28 -10.30 6.72 -1.65
CA ARG A 28 -11.12 7.95 -1.74
C ARG A 28 -10.28 9.15 -2.19
N CYS A 29 -9.08 9.33 -1.67
CA CYS A 29 -8.19 10.41 -2.08
C CYS A 29 -7.69 10.26 -3.53
N LEU A 30 -7.40 9.05 -3.99
CA LEU A 30 -7.08 8.73 -5.38
C LEU A 30 -8.27 9.08 -6.30
N GLY A 31 -9.46 8.54 -6.02
CA GLY A 31 -10.66 8.73 -6.84
C GLY A 31 -11.17 10.19 -6.85
N SER A 32 -10.97 10.93 -5.75
CA SER A 32 -11.32 12.35 -5.66
C SER A 32 -10.23 13.30 -6.16
N LYS A 33 -9.09 12.75 -6.63
CA LYS A 33 -7.92 13.48 -7.17
C LYS A 33 -7.20 14.35 -6.14
N HIS A 34 -7.26 13.99 -4.87
CA HIS A 34 -6.42 14.60 -3.82
C HIS A 34 -5.05 13.92 -3.73
N LEU A 35 -4.91 12.71 -4.29
CA LEU A 35 -3.65 12.05 -4.54
C LEU A 35 -3.52 11.74 -6.04
N PRO A 36 -2.30 11.79 -6.61
CA PRO A 36 -1.99 11.12 -7.87
C PRO A 36 -2.53 9.69 -7.87
N PHE A 37 -3.05 9.20 -9.00
CA PHE A 37 -3.58 7.84 -9.06
C PHE A 37 -2.51 6.75 -8.85
N GLN A 38 -1.27 7.06 -9.22
CA GLN A 38 -0.12 6.16 -9.22
C GLN A 38 1.14 6.86 -8.71
N ASP A 39 2.17 6.06 -8.42
CA ASP A 39 3.53 6.52 -8.12
C ASP A 39 3.65 7.40 -6.86
N ASN A 40 2.74 7.24 -5.89
CA ASN A 40 2.82 7.99 -4.63
C ASN A 40 3.97 7.47 -3.75
N THR A 41 4.51 8.36 -2.91
CA THR A 41 5.39 8.00 -1.81
C THR A 41 4.55 7.73 -0.56
N PHE A 42 4.75 6.57 0.07
CA PHE A 42 4.11 6.20 1.32
C PHE A 42 5.14 6.17 2.45
N ILE A 43 4.82 6.83 3.57
CA ILE A 43 5.67 6.88 4.76
C ILE A 43 4.96 6.12 5.88
N HIS A 44 5.59 5.07 6.39
CA HIS A 44 5.06 4.19 7.41
C HIS A 44 5.92 4.29 8.67
N LEU A 45 5.34 4.76 9.77
CA LEU A 45 6.01 4.85 11.07
C LEU A 45 5.46 3.73 11.94
N ASP A 46 6.20 2.63 12.03
CA ASP A 46 5.76 1.46 12.80
C ASP A 46 6.95 0.58 13.19
N SER A 47 6.73 -0.26 14.20
CA SER A 47 7.62 -1.37 14.57
C SER A 47 7.64 -2.52 13.56
N HIS A 48 6.65 -2.64 12.67
CA HIS A 48 6.55 -3.65 11.64
C HIS A 48 6.55 -3.02 10.24
N PRO A 49 7.00 -3.72 9.19
CA PRO A 49 7.03 -3.16 7.85
C PRO A 49 5.67 -3.22 7.13
N ASP A 50 4.73 -4.05 7.57
CA ASP A 50 3.44 -4.35 6.92
C ASP A 50 3.52 -4.68 5.42
N MET A 51 4.67 -5.24 5.03
CA MET A 51 5.04 -5.62 3.67
C MET A 51 5.03 -7.14 3.48
N VAL A 52 4.25 -7.90 4.25
CA VAL A 52 4.09 -9.33 3.97
C VAL A 52 3.26 -9.48 2.70
N ILE A 53 3.63 -10.43 1.83
CA ILE A 53 2.84 -10.74 0.64
C ILE A 53 1.75 -11.74 1.04
N PRO A 54 0.45 -11.46 0.76
CA PRO A 54 -0.62 -12.41 1.03
C PRO A 54 -0.34 -13.75 0.30
N PRO A 55 -0.17 -14.88 1.01
CA PRO A 55 0.46 -16.07 0.44
C PRO A 55 -0.36 -16.73 -0.68
N ALA A 56 -1.69 -16.62 -0.61
CA ALA A 56 -2.64 -17.28 -1.49
C ALA A 56 -3.52 -16.31 -2.32
N MET A 57 -3.24 -15.01 -2.29
CA MET A 57 -4.04 -14.04 -3.05
C MET A 57 -3.68 -14.08 -4.54
N PRO A 58 -4.66 -14.27 -5.45
CA PRO A 58 -4.46 -14.04 -6.88
C PRO A 58 -3.99 -12.61 -7.15
N ALA A 59 -2.99 -12.44 -8.01
CA ALA A 59 -2.44 -11.10 -8.26
C ALA A 59 -3.51 -10.13 -8.78
N ASP A 60 -4.47 -10.62 -9.57
CA ASP A 60 -5.50 -9.78 -10.16
C ASP A 60 -6.55 -9.27 -9.16
N THR A 61 -6.55 -9.80 -7.92
CA THR A 61 -7.40 -9.32 -6.83
C THR A 61 -7.18 -7.83 -6.55
N VAL A 62 -5.99 -7.28 -6.81
CA VAL A 62 -5.70 -5.85 -6.54
C VAL A 62 -6.58 -4.88 -7.33
N TRP A 63 -7.23 -5.34 -8.41
CA TRP A 63 -8.16 -4.52 -9.22
C TRP A 63 -9.64 -4.72 -8.86
N ASP A 64 -9.96 -5.67 -7.98
CA ASP A 64 -11.28 -5.82 -7.37
C ASP A 64 -11.23 -5.32 -5.93
N LYS A 65 -11.62 -4.05 -5.72
CA LYS A 65 -11.52 -3.42 -4.40
C LYS A 65 -12.22 -4.18 -3.28
N PHE A 66 -13.37 -4.81 -3.55
CA PHE A 66 -14.17 -5.45 -2.50
C PHE A 66 -13.54 -6.76 -2.09
N ARG A 67 -13.09 -7.54 -3.10
CA ARG A 67 -12.34 -8.75 -2.86
C ARG A 67 -11.00 -8.46 -2.19
N LEU A 68 -10.28 -7.45 -2.66
CA LEU A 68 -9.01 -7.01 -2.08
C LEU A 68 -9.18 -6.74 -0.58
N PHE A 69 -10.10 -5.86 -0.19
CA PHE A 69 -10.28 -5.51 1.22
C PHE A 69 -10.65 -6.72 2.10
N SER A 70 -11.30 -7.74 1.54
CA SER A 70 -11.60 -8.97 2.28
C SER A 70 -10.43 -9.96 2.39
N GLU A 71 -9.39 -9.81 1.57
CA GLU A 71 -8.21 -10.69 1.53
C GLU A 71 -6.97 -10.08 2.22
N LEU A 72 -7.05 -8.82 2.67
CA LEU A 72 -5.98 -8.14 3.38
C LEU A 72 -6.11 -8.27 4.91
N SER A 73 -4.99 -8.06 5.59
CA SER A 73 -4.85 -8.02 7.05
C SER A 73 -3.78 -6.98 7.42
N ILE A 74 -3.66 -6.71 8.72
CA ILE A 74 -2.78 -5.69 9.30
C ILE A 74 -1.34 -5.72 8.77
N GLU A 75 -0.82 -6.90 8.45
CA GLU A 75 0.60 -7.10 8.10
C GLU A 75 0.88 -7.17 6.59
N ASN A 76 -0.14 -7.19 5.73
CA ASN A 76 0.01 -7.61 4.33
C ASN A 76 -0.63 -6.69 3.27
N TRP A 77 -1.00 -5.47 3.66
CA TRP A 77 -1.79 -4.55 2.83
C TRP A 77 -0.96 -3.60 1.94
N ILE A 78 0.29 -3.29 2.32
CA ILE A 78 1.11 -2.29 1.59
C ILE A 78 1.54 -2.80 0.21
N LEU A 79 2.05 -4.03 0.15
CA LEU A 79 2.57 -4.60 -1.10
C LEU A 79 1.51 -4.78 -2.19
N PRO A 80 0.28 -5.24 -1.89
CA PRO A 80 -0.84 -5.18 -2.83
C PRO A 80 -1.10 -3.79 -3.41
N ALA A 81 -1.01 -2.72 -2.61
CA ALA A 81 -1.15 -1.35 -3.08
C ALA A 81 0.03 -0.87 -3.96
N VAL A 82 1.24 -1.41 -3.73
CA VAL A 82 2.39 -1.23 -4.64
C VAL A 82 2.12 -1.92 -5.97
N TYR A 83 1.67 -3.18 -5.97
CA TYR A 83 1.38 -3.92 -7.20
C TYR A 83 0.24 -3.30 -8.01
N ALA A 84 -0.77 -2.72 -7.35
CA ALA A 84 -1.82 -1.92 -7.98
C ALA A 84 -1.30 -0.61 -8.62
N GLY A 85 -0.04 -0.23 -8.35
CA GLY A 85 0.62 0.98 -8.86
C GLY A 85 0.37 2.24 -8.04
N HIS A 86 -0.40 2.16 -6.95
CA HIS A 86 -0.72 3.33 -6.13
C HIS A 86 0.49 3.87 -5.39
N PHE A 87 1.38 2.99 -4.95
CA PHE A 87 2.63 3.32 -4.28
C PHE A 87 3.84 2.92 -5.11
N LYS A 88 4.88 3.75 -5.09
CA LYS A 88 6.16 3.48 -5.75
C LYS A 88 7.34 3.52 -4.78
N TYR A 89 7.35 4.51 -3.89
CA TYR A 89 8.40 4.65 -2.89
C TYR A 89 7.80 4.38 -1.51
N LEU A 90 8.37 3.42 -0.80
CA LEU A 90 8.01 3.12 0.58
C LEU A 90 9.14 3.59 1.49
N ILE A 91 8.79 4.39 2.50
CA ILE A 91 9.71 4.84 3.55
C ILE A 91 9.21 4.25 4.86
N TRP A 92 9.85 3.18 5.32
CA TRP A 92 9.58 2.60 6.63
C TRP A 92 10.52 3.22 7.67
N VAL A 93 9.95 3.93 8.62
CA VAL A 93 10.66 4.53 9.75
C VAL A 93 10.35 3.67 10.98
N LYS A 94 11.37 2.96 11.47
CA LYS A 94 11.22 1.95 12.51
C LYS A 94 12.02 2.30 13.77
N PRO A 95 11.58 1.84 14.95
CA PRO A 95 12.36 2.00 16.17
C PRO A 95 13.63 1.14 16.16
N PRO A 96 14.66 1.47 16.97
CA PRO A 96 15.95 0.77 16.96
C PRO A 96 15.89 -0.74 17.28
N TRP A 97 14.80 -1.22 17.87
CA TRP A 97 14.61 -2.64 18.22
C TRP A 97 13.92 -3.46 17.12
N ALA A 98 13.39 -2.83 16.07
CA ALA A 98 12.75 -3.53 14.96
C ALA A 98 13.83 -4.07 13.99
N ASN A 99 13.98 -5.39 13.94
CA ASN A 99 15.06 -6.09 13.23
C ASN A 99 14.60 -6.89 12.00
N GLN A 100 13.35 -6.71 11.54
CA GLN A 100 12.77 -7.47 10.43
C GLN A 100 13.47 -7.19 9.09
N MET A 101 14.00 -5.97 8.90
CA MET A 101 14.84 -5.60 7.76
C MET A 101 15.98 -4.67 8.22
N LEU A 102 17.12 -4.74 7.53
CA LEU A 102 18.24 -3.84 7.75
C LEU A 102 17.91 -2.43 7.22
N ASP A 103 18.40 -1.43 7.93
CA ASP A 103 18.33 -0.04 7.48
C ASP A 103 19.10 0.12 6.17
N GLY A 104 18.52 0.85 5.23
CA GLY A 104 19.14 1.11 3.94
C GLY A 104 18.13 1.29 2.83
N VAL A 105 18.64 1.46 1.62
CA VAL A 105 17.82 1.54 0.41
C VAL A 105 17.81 0.16 -0.24
N GLN A 106 16.63 -0.39 -0.42
CA GLN A 106 16.42 -1.66 -1.10
C GLN A 106 15.49 -1.45 -2.29
N THR A 107 15.74 -2.17 -3.38
CA THR A 107 14.84 -2.22 -4.53
C THR A 107 14.39 -3.66 -4.68
N PHE A 108 13.08 -3.86 -4.75
CA PHE A 108 12.47 -5.16 -4.97
C PHE A 108 11.42 -5.03 -6.08
N LEU A 109 11.08 -6.17 -6.66
CA LEU A 109 10.01 -6.29 -7.64
C LEU A 109 8.84 -7.01 -6.99
N ILE A 110 7.63 -6.60 -7.34
CA ILE A 110 6.40 -7.30 -7.00
C ILE A 110 5.58 -7.48 -8.27
N GLY A 111 4.96 -8.64 -8.42
CA GLY A 111 4.31 -9.04 -9.65
C GLY A 111 3.37 -10.22 -9.50
N LYS A 112 2.81 -10.62 -10.63
CA LYS A 112 2.09 -11.88 -10.78
C LYS A 112 3.07 -13.00 -11.08
N HIS A 113 3.07 -14.03 -10.24
CA HIS A 113 3.81 -15.25 -10.52
C HIS A 113 3.24 -15.95 -11.75
N LYS A 114 4.10 -16.35 -12.70
CA LYS A 114 3.66 -16.83 -14.02
C LYS A 114 2.84 -18.12 -13.94
N ASP A 115 3.24 -19.05 -13.10
CA ASP A 115 2.63 -20.39 -13.07
C ASP A 115 1.42 -20.46 -12.13
N SER A 116 1.50 -19.77 -10.99
CA SER A 116 0.46 -19.84 -9.95
C SER A 116 -0.57 -18.73 -10.05
N GLY A 117 -0.27 -17.65 -10.78
CA GLY A 117 -1.11 -16.45 -10.86
C GLY A 117 -1.22 -15.65 -9.55
N LEU A 118 -0.49 -16.04 -8.51
CA LEU A 118 -0.49 -15.37 -7.19
C LEU A 118 0.42 -14.15 -7.19
N ILE A 119 0.15 -13.21 -6.29
CA ILE A 119 1.04 -12.07 -6.04
C ILE A 119 2.36 -12.54 -5.39
N ARG A 120 3.51 -12.06 -5.87
CA ARG A 120 4.86 -12.41 -5.40
C ARG A 120 5.84 -11.27 -5.58
#